data_AF-A0A535CAJ7-F1
#
_entry.id   AF-A0A535CAJ7-F1
#
_cell.length_a   1.000
_cell.length_b   1.000
_cell.length_c   1.000
_cell.angle_alpha   90.00
_cell.angle_beta   90.00
_cell.angle_gamma   90.00
#
_symmetry.space_group_name_H-M   'P 1'
#
loop_
_entity.id
_entity.type
_entity.pdbx_description
1 polymer ?
#
loop_
_entity_poly.entity_id
_entity_poly.type
_entity_poly.pdbx_seq_one_letter_code
_entity_poly.pdbx_strand_id
1 'polypeptide(L)' 'MHGLAKASQRYGARICETKVERLGADAEGMLIHTTHGTVRARKVIVALNAWTGELH' A
#
# COMPACT_ATOMS: atom_id res chain seq x y z
N MET A 1 2.21 -6.24 15.91
CA MET A 1 2.63 -6.07 14.48
C MET A 1 4.09 -5.62 14.29
N HIS A 2 4.95 -5.49 15.32
CA HIS A 2 6.30 -4.93 15.16
C HIS A 2 7.38 -5.93 14.67
N GLY A 3 7.24 -7.22 14.98
CA GLY A 3 8.26 -8.22 14.64
C GLY A 3 8.35 -8.49 13.13
N LEU A 4 7.21 -8.71 12.47
CA LEU A 4 7.15 -8.98 11.04
C LEU A 4 7.61 -7.78 10.21
N ALA A 5 7.15 -6.57 10.55
CA ALA A 5 7.59 -5.33 9.91
C ALA A 5 9.12 -5.19 9.91
N LYS A 6 9.75 -5.34 11.08
CA LYS A 6 11.21 -5.27 11.21
C LYS A 6 11.93 -6.38 10.44
N ALA A 7 11.39 -7.60 10.44
CA ALA A 7 11.96 -8.71 9.69
C ALA A 7 11.93 -8.42 8.18
N SER A 8 10.80 -7.96 7.65
CA SER A 8 10.65 -7.63 6.22
C SER A 8 11.59 -6.51 5.79
N GLN A 9 11.77 -5.47 6.62
CA GLN A 9 12.71 -4.38 6.33
C GLN A 9 14.16 -4.87 6.18
N ARG A 10 14.58 -5.87 6.96
CA ARG A 10 15.92 -6.47 6.84
C ARG A 10 16.15 -7.15 5.49
N TYR A 11 15.07 -7.61 4.84
CA TYR A 11 15.11 -8.18 3.50
C TYR A 11 14.81 -7.14 2.39
N GLY A 12 14.90 -5.84 2.72
CA GLY A 12 14.77 -4.76 1.74
C GLY A 12 13.35 -4.23 1.53
N ALA A 13 12.36 -4.68 2.30
CA ALA A 13 11.03 -4.09 2.24
C ALA A 13 11.06 -2.64 2.74
N ARG A 14 10.34 -1.76 2.04
CA ARG A 14 10.10 -0.38 2.50
C ARG A 14 8.74 -0.34 3.19
N ILE A 15 8.72 0.18 4.42
CA ILE A 15 7.49 0.39 5.18
C ILE A 15 7.24 1.88 5.22
N CYS A 16 6.07 2.29 4.75
CA CYS A 16 5.62 3.67 4.73
C CYS A 16 4.36 3.76 5.56
N GLU A 17 4.39 4.58 6.61
CA GLU A 17 3.19 4.91 7.38
C GLU A 17 2.56 6.15 6.74
N THR A 18 1.53 5.93 5.93
CA THR A 18 0.83 6.99 5.21
C THR A 18 -0.63 6.59 4.98
N LYS A 19 -1.51 7.58 4.86
CA LYS A 19 -2.89 7.33 4.46
C LYS A 19 -2.91 7.06 2.95
N VAL A 20 -3.55 5.95 2.57
CA VAL A 20 -3.93 5.68 1.18
C VAL A 20 -5.29 6.32 0.95
N GLU A 21 -5.41 7.09 -0.13
CA GLU A 21 -6.62 7.85 -0.44
C GLU A 21 -7.46 7.19 -1.53
N ARG A 22 -6.80 6.57 -2.52
CA ARG A 22 -7.45 5.98 -3.68
C ARG A 22 -6.56 4.94 -4.34
N LEU A 23 -7.18 3.90 -4.90
CA LEU A 23 -6.52 2.95 -5.78
C LEU A 23 -7.02 3.16 -7.21
N GLY A 24 -6.12 3.08 -8.19
CA GLY A 24 -6.47 3.21 -9.60
C GLY A 24 -5.79 2.14 -10.43
N ALA A 25 -6.39 1.79 -11.56
CA ALA A 25 -5.74 0.95 -12.56
C ALA A 25 -4.74 1.79 -13.39
N ASP A 26 -3.64 1.16 -13.78
CA ASP A 26 -2.64 1.67 -14.73
C ASP A 26 -2.39 0.58 -15.80
N ALA A 27 -1.83 0.95 -16.95
CA ALA A 27 -1.62 0.02 -18.07
C ALA A 27 -0.79 -1.23 -17.69
N GLU A 28 0.10 -1.10 -16.71
CA GLU A 28 0.98 -2.20 -16.24
C GLU A 28 0.68 -2.68 -14.81
N GLY A 29 -0.40 -2.20 -14.17
CA GLY A 29 -0.71 -2.56 -12.78
C GLY A 29 -1.64 -1.59 -12.08
N MET A 30 -1.23 -1.13 -10.91
CA MET A 30 -2.03 -0.30 -10.01
C MET A 30 -1.26 0.96 -9.61
N LEU A 31 -2.01 2.05 -9.50
CA LEU A 31 -1.61 3.31 -8.89
C LEU A 31 -2.21 3.40 -7.49
N ILE A 32 -1.36 3.65 -6.50
CA ILE A 32 -1.76 3.89 -5.12
C ILE A 32 -1.54 5.38 -4.85
N HIS A 33 -2.62 6.13 -4.69
CA HIS A 33 -2.56 7.53 -4.32
C HIS A 33 -2.52 7.65 -2.80
N THR A 34 -1.55 8.39 -2.30
CA THR A 34 -1.34 8.65 -0.87
C THR A 34 -1.21 10.15 -0.64
N THR A 35 -1.35 10.58 0.61
CA THR A 35 -1.17 11.99 1.00
C THR A 35 0.20 12.58 0.65
N HIS A 36 1.20 11.74 0.40
CA HIS A 36 2.57 12.15 0.10
C HIS A 36 2.98 11.88 -1.35
N GLY A 37 2.04 11.49 -2.21
CA GLY A 37 2.29 11.21 -3.62
C GLY A 37 1.78 9.84 -4.05
N THR A 38 2.23 9.39 -5.22
CA THR A 38 1.69 8.20 -5.88
C THR A 38 2.76 7.11 -6.02
N VAL A 39 2.37 5.88 -5.70
CA VAL A 39 3.21 4.69 -5.87
C VAL A 39 2.63 3.82 -6.99
N ARG A 40 3.47 3.31 -7.88
CA ARG A 40 3.09 2.31 -8.89
C ARG A 40 3.50 0.92 -8.44
N ALA A 41 2.62 -0.04 -8.62
CA ALA A 41 2.90 -1.45 -8.34
C ALA A 41 2.20 -2.36 -9.35
N ARG A 42 2.87 -3.43 -9.79
CA ARG A 42 2.28 -4.43 -10.70
C ARG A 42 1.22 -5.30 -10.01
N LYS A 43 1.34 -5.47 -8.69
CA LYS A 43 0.41 -6.23 -7.86
C LYS A 43 0.23 -5.51 -6.53
N VAL A 44 -1.00 -5.49 -6.04
CA VAL A 44 -1.38 -4.88 -4.76
C VAL A 44 -2.17 -5.90 -3.95
N ILE A 45 -1.77 -6.09 -2.70
CA ILE A 45 -2.53 -6.87 -1.71
C ILE A 45 -3.14 -5.88 -0.75
N VAL A 46 -4.47 -5.83 -0.71
CA VAL A 46 -5.22 -4.95 0.18
C VAL A 46 -5.59 -5.73 1.44
N ALA A 47 -4.91 -5.44 2.53
CA ALA A 47 -5.21 -6.00 3.85
C ALA A 47 -5.77 -4.89 4.75
N LEU A 48 -6.99 -4.46 4.46
CA LEU A 48 -7.72 -3.54 5.33
C LEU A 48 -8.36 -4.34 6.45
N ASN A 49 -8.48 -3.72 7.63
CA ASN A 49 -9.47 -4.14 8.63
C ASN A 49 -10.89 -3.80 8.09
N ALA A 50 -11.93 -3.73 8.93
CA ALA A 50 -13.34 -3.56 8.52
C ALA A 50 -13.71 -2.28 7.70
N TRP A 51 -12.74 -1.60 7.09
CA TRP A 51 -12.84 -0.38 6.29
C TRP A 51 -12.99 -0.63 4.78
N THR A 52 -13.62 -1.72 4.37
CA THR A 52 -13.80 -2.04 2.95
C THR A 52 -14.81 -1.12 2.23
N GLY A 53 -15.49 -0.21 2.94
CA GLY A 53 -16.52 0.67 2.39
C GLY A 53 -16.07 2.07 1.95
N GLU A 54 -14.87 2.53 2.30
CA GLU A 54 -14.43 3.92 2.07
C GLU A 54 -13.29 4.06 1.05
N LEU A 55 -12.66 2.96 0.65
CA LEU A 55 -11.60 2.98 -0.35
C LEU A 55 -12.19 2.73 -1.74
N HIS A 56 -12.34 3.81 -2.50
CA HIS A 56 -12.83 3.82 -3.88
C HIS A 56 -11.69 3.81 -4.91
#